data_AF-A0A4Y7KWC8-F1
#
_entry.id   AF-A0A4Y7KWC8-F1
#
_cell.length_a   1.000
_cell.length_b   1.000
_cell.length_c   1.000
_cell.angle_alpha   90.00
_cell.angle_beta   90.00
_cell.angle_gamma   90.00
#
_symmetry.space_group_name_H-M   'P 1'
#
loop_
_entity.id
_entity.type
_entity.pdbx_description
1 polymer ?
#
loop_
_entity_poly.entity_id
_entity_poly.type
_entity_poly.pdbx_seq_one_letter_code
_entity_poly.pdbx_strand_id
1 'polypeptide(L)'
;MIKRDAWIISADRVRRVMVNVEPLRNEGVPETNISKYLILHPKVFTANRFVEILEKVKEMGFNHVEITFLKAVDMLTVMGEDCWRNKMDVFKRCGGWSEDQVQSAFRKDPKCFKASEKTFLKGFD
;
A
#
# COMPACT_ATOMS: atom_id res chain seq x y z
N MET A 1 14.09 25.35 -9.10
CA MET A 1 14.53 24.21 -8.28
C MET A 1 13.68 22.98 -8.64
N ILE A 2 13.99 22.31 -9.76
CA ILE A 2 13.32 21.10 -10.24
C ILE A 2 14.41 20.04 -10.36
N LYS A 3 14.55 19.19 -9.34
CA LYS A 3 15.56 18.11 -9.33
C LYS A 3 15.06 16.80 -8.72
N ARG A 4 13.74 16.64 -8.50
CA ARG A 4 13.24 15.44 -7.80
C ARG A 4 12.76 14.29 -8.68
N ASP A 5 12.28 14.50 -9.90
CA ASP A 5 11.62 13.39 -10.62
C ASP A 5 11.99 13.27 -12.10
N ALA A 6 13.29 13.17 -12.39
CA ALA A 6 13.76 12.69 -13.69
C ALA A 6 13.29 11.25 -14.01
N TRP A 7 12.74 10.54 -13.01
CA TRP A 7 12.32 9.15 -13.12
C TRP A 7 11.02 8.95 -13.89
N ILE A 8 10.10 9.94 -13.89
CA ILE A 8 8.81 9.86 -14.60
C ILE A 8 8.95 10.04 -16.12
N ILE A 9 10.11 10.47 -16.61
CA ILE A 9 10.29 10.99 -17.98
C ILE A 9 10.15 9.92 -19.08
N SER A 10 10.18 8.61 -18.78
CA SER A 10 9.94 7.62 -19.83
C SER A 10 8.44 7.52 -20.16
N ALA A 11 8.08 7.59 -21.45
CA ALA A 11 6.70 7.47 -21.93
C ALA A 11 5.99 6.20 -21.41
N ASP A 12 6.76 5.13 -21.22
CA ASP A 12 6.32 3.87 -20.64
C ASP A 12 5.89 4.00 -19.15
N ARG A 13 6.60 4.81 -18.35
CA ARG A 13 6.21 5.10 -16.96
C ARG A 13 4.98 6.00 -16.90
N VAL A 14 4.89 7.02 -17.76
CA VAL A 14 3.69 7.87 -17.84
C VAL A 14 2.47 7.03 -18.19
N ARG A 15 2.58 6.11 -19.16
CA ARG A 15 1.50 5.17 -19.50
C ARG A 15 1.09 4.32 -18.30
N ARG A 16 2.04 3.73 -17.56
CA ARG A 16 1.72 2.95 -16.36
C ARG A 16 1.00 3.77 -15.29
N VAL A 17 1.45 5.01 -15.04
CA VAL A 17 0.78 5.91 -14.10
C VAL A 17 -0.65 6.16 -14.54
N MET A 18 -0.89 6.49 -15.80
CA MET A 18 -2.25 6.75 -16.30
C MET A 18 -3.16 5.52 -16.14
N VAL A 19 -2.67 4.34 -16.51
CA VAL A 19 -3.42 3.07 -16.36
C VAL A 19 -3.74 2.77 -14.90
N ASN A 20 -2.83 3.05 -13.97
CA ASN A 20 -3.03 2.74 -12.55
C ASN A 20 -3.80 3.83 -11.78
N VAL A 21 -3.86 5.06 -12.28
CA VAL A 21 -4.69 6.12 -11.69
C VAL A 21 -6.17 5.92 -12.01
N GLU A 22 -6.49 5.43 -13.20
CA GLU A 22 -7.89 5.31 -13.64
C GLU A 22 -8.76 4.43 -12.72
N PRO A 23 -8.31 3.24 -12.27
CA PRO A 23 -9.05 2.45 -11.28
C PRO A 23 -9.35 3.21 -10.00
N LEU A 24 -8.40 4.00 -9.47
CA LEU A 24 -8.64 4.79 -8.25
C LEU A 24 -9.77 5.82 -8.44
N ARG A 25 -9.86 6.42 -9.63
CA ARG A 25 -10.93 7.36 -9.98
C ARG A 25 -12.28 6.67 -10.07
N ASN A 26 -12.33 5.52 -10.73
CA ASN A 26 -13.54 4.72 -10.87
C ASN A 26 -14.07 4.25 -9.50
N GLU A 27 -13.17 3.97 -8.56
CA GLU A 27 -13.52 3.64 -7.17
C GLU A 27 -13.91 4.86 -6.31
N GLY A 28 -13.84 6.08 -6.86
CA GLY A 28 -14.24 7.29 -6.14
C GLY A 28 -13.19 7.81 -5.15
N VAL A 29 -11.92 7.41 -5.28
CA VAL A 29 -10.83 7.96 -4.45
C VAL A 29 -10.70 9.47 -4.73
N PRO A 30 -10.66 10.34 -3.71
CA PRO A 30 -10.57 11.78 -3.92
C PRO A 30 -9.35 12.19 -4.75
N GLU A 31 -9.55 12.99 -5.79
CA GLU A 31 -8.46 13.49 -6.66
C GLU A 31 -7.34 14.19 -5.90
N THR A 32 -7.68 14.88 -4.80
CA THR A 32 -6.70 15.51 -3.91
C THR A 32 -5.80 14.48 -3.23
N ASN A 33 -6.34 13.31 -2.86
CA ASN A 33 -5.59 12.21 -2.28
C ASN A 33 -4.72 11.54 -3.35
N ILE A 34 -5.29 11.25 -4.54
CA ILE A 34 -4.55 10.67 -5.68
C ILE A 34 -3.36 11.56 -6.03
N SER A 35 -3.59 12.85 -6.26
CA SER A 35 -2.56 13.82 -6.65
C SER A 35 -1.45 13.93 -5.61
N LYS A 36 -1.83 14.08 -4.32
CA LYS A 36 -0.87 14.16 -3.22
C LYS A 36 -0.01 12.91 -3.13
N TYR A 37 -0.62 11.73 -3.25
CA TYR A 37 0.11 10.46 -3.13
C TYR A 37 0.98 10.17 -4.36
N LEU A 38 0.52 10.53 -5.56
CA LEU A 38 1.30 10.39 -6.79
C LEU A 38 2.58 11.23 -6.74
N ILE A 39 2.51 12.47 -6.24
CA ILE A 39 3.67 13.34 -6.08
C ILE A 39 4.67 12.77 -5.06
N LEU A 40 4.17 12.24 -3.94
CA LEU A 40 5.02 11.74 -2.86
C LEU A 40 5.59 10.33 -3.12
N HIS A 41 4.83 9.50 -3.85
CA HIS A 41 5.08 8.08 -4.03
C HIS A 41 4.84 7.62 -5.48
N PRO A 42 5.49 8.22 -6.49
CA PRO A 42 5.23 7.91 -7.90
C PRO A 42 5.50 6.44 -8.24
N LYS A 43 6.36 5.77 -7.47
CA LYS A 43 6.68 4.35 -7.62
C LYS A 43 5.46 3.43 -7.50
N VAL A 44 4.54 3.77 -6.60
CA VAL A 44 3.33 2.99 -6.34
C VAL A 44 2.49 2.89 -7.60
N PHE A 45 2.30 4.02 -8.29
CA PHE A 45 1.48 4.13 -9.51
C PHE A 45 2.14 3.53 -10.76
N THR A 46 3.35 2.98 -10.65
CA THR A 46 4.02 2.26 -11.75
C THR A 46 4.12 0.76 -11.50
N ALA A 47 3.54 0.26 -10.41
CA ALA A 47 3.57 -1.15 -10.06
C ALA A 47 2.82 -2.01 -11.08
N ASN A 48 3.40 -3.15 -11.46
CA ASN A 48 2.76 -4.10 -12.38
C ASN A 48 1.53 -4.77 -11.73
N ARG A 49 1.54 -4.94 -10.41
CA ARG A 49 0.47 -5.59 -9.62
C ARG A 49 -0.53 -4.60 -9.03
N PHE A 50 -0.58 -3.38 -9.53
CA PHE A 50 -1.34 -2.30 -8.91
C PHE A 50 -2.84 -2.64 -8.77
N VAL A 51 -3.47 -3.13 -9.85
CA VAL A 51 -4.90 -3.48 -9.86
C VAL A 51 -5.19 -4.62 -8.87
N GLU A 52 -4.35 -5.64 -8.85
CA GLU A 52 -4.47 -6.76 -7.92
C GLU A 52 -4.37 -6.30 -6.45
N ILE A 53 -3.42 -5.40 -6.16
CA ILE A 53 -3.27 -4.81 -4.82
C ILE A 53 -4.48 -3.95 -4.47
N LEU A 54 -5.01 -3.18 -5.42
CA LEU A 54 -6.18 -2.34 -5.22
C LEU A 54 -7.40 -3.17 -4.82
N GLU A 55 -7.67 -4.25 -5.55
CA GLU A 55 -8.77 -5.18 -5.21
C GLU A 55 -8.59 -5.80 -3.83
N LYS A 56 -7.38 -6.24 -3.50
CA LYS A 56 -7.07 -6.77 -2.16
C LYS A 56 -7.33 -5.75 -1.04
N VAL A 57 -6.98 -4.47 -1.26
CA VAL A 57 -7.25 -3.40 -0.28
C VAL A 57 -8.77 -3.14 -0.14
N LYS A 58 -9.52 -3.26 -1.24
CA LYS A 58 -10.99 -3.17 -1.21
C LYS A 58 -11.61 -4.32 -0.41
N GLU A 59 -11.18 -5.55 -0.65
CA GLU A 59 -11.63 -6.75 0.08
C GLU A 59 -11.35 -6.67 1.58
N MET A 60 -10.24 -6.03 1.97
CA MET A 60 -9.91 -5.76 3.38
C MET A 60 -10.87 -4.77 4.06
N GLY A 61 -11.75 -4.10 3.31
CA GLY A 61 -12.74 -3.17 3.85
C GLY A 61 -12.18 -1.81 4.23
N PHE A 62 -11.18 -1.30 3.48
CA PHE A 62 -10.74 0.08 3.62
C PHE A 62 -11.76 1.05 3.01
N ASN A 63 -11.92 2.21 3.65
CA ASN A 63 -12.70 3.32 3.10
C ASN A 63 -11.87 4.05 2.01
N HIS A 64 -12.30 3.96 0.75
CA HIS A 64 -11.59 4.56 -0.39
C HIS A 64 -11.48 6.09 -0.34
N VAL A 65 -12.33 6.77 0.44
CA VAL A 65 -12.27 8.23 0.64
C VAL A 65 -11.10 8.62 1.56
N GLU A 66 -10.68 7.74 2.45
CA GLU A 66 -9.62 8.01 3.41
C GLU A 66 -8.23 7.78 2.84
N ILE A 67 -7.27 8.61 3.28
CA ILE A 67 -5.87 8.48 2.84
C ILE A 67 -5.23 7.14 3.27
N THR A 68 -5.80 6.46 4.27
CA THR A 68 -5.39 5.12 4.72
C THR A 68 -5.52 4.08 3.63
N PHE A 69 -6.48 4.23 2.71
CA PHE A 69 -6.63 3.39 1.52
C PHE A 69 -5.36 3.43 0.64
N LEU A 70 -4.90 4.63 0.26
CA LEU A 70 -3.67 4.77 -0.53
C LEU A 70 -2.41 4.35 0.23
N LYS A 71 -2.37 4.53 1.56
CA LYS A 71 -1.28 4.00 2.39
C LYS A 71 -1.24 2.47 2.34
N ALA A 72 -2.38 1.80 2.31
CA ALA A 72 -2.43 0.34 2.22
C ALA A 72 -1.94 -0.15 0.85
N VAL A 73 -2.38 0.49 -0.24
CA VAL A 73 -1.90 0.19 -1.60
C VAL A 73 -0.38 0.35 -1.68
N ASP A 74 0.15 1.46 -1.15
CA ASP A 74 1.60 1.71 -1.07
C ASP A 74 2.34 0.63 -0.28
N MET A 75 1.85 0.28 0.93
CA MET A 75 2.52 -0.73 1.76
C MET A 75 2.52 -2.13 1.13
N LEU A 76 1.42 -2.55 0.53
CA LEU A 76 1.37 -3.85 -0.18
C LEU A 76 2.23 -3.83 -1.44
N THR A 77 2.34 -2.69 -2.12
CA THR A 77 3.25 -2.52 -3.27
C THR A 77 4.71 -2.65 -2.86
N VAL A 78 5.09 -2.03 -1.73
CA VAL A 78 6.48 -2.01 -1.25
C VAL A 78 6.90 -3.35 -0.66
N MET A 79 6.03 -4.00 0.13
CA MET A 79 6.33 -5.30 0.73
C MET A 79 6.33 -6.42 -0.32
N GLY A 80 5.41 -6.36 -1.29
CA GLY A 80 5.11 -7.51 -2.13
C GLY A 80 4.36 -8.60 -1.35
N GLU A 81 3.88 -9.60 -2.08
CA GLU A 81 2.99 -10.62 -1.52
C GLU A 81 3.68 -11.59 -0.57
N ASP A 82 4.91 -12.01 -0.87
CA ASP A 82 5.65 -12.93 -0.01
C ASP A 82 5.95 -12.32 1.35
N CYS A 83 6.41 -11.06 1.36
CA CYS A 83 6.64 -10.34 2.61
C CYS A 83 5.33 -10.12 3.38
N TRP A 84 4.25 -9.77 2.67
CA TRP A 84 2.93 -9.63 3.30
C TRP A 84 2.46 -10.94 3.96
N ARG A 85 2.51 -12.06 3.23
CA ARG A 85 2.14 -13.39 3.75
C ARG A 85 2.99 -13.79 4.95
N ASN A 86 4.30 -13.60 4.85
CA ASN A 86 5.23 -13.91 5.92
C ASN A 86 4.95 -13.05 7.17
N LYS A 87 4.65 -11.76 7.00
CA LYS A 87 4.21 -10.91 8.11
C LYS A 87 2.95 -11.44 8.76
N MET A 88 1.90 -11.72 7.98
CA MET A 88 0.66 -12.29 8.52
C MET A 88 0.93 -13.57 9.33
N ASP A 89 1.81 -14.45 8.84
CA ASP A 89 2.21 -15.67 9.56
C ASP A 89 2.89 -15.35 10.88
N VAL A 90 3.83 -14.39 10.91
CA VAL A 90 4.51 -13.97 12.14
C VAL A 90 3.54 -13.38 13.16
N PHE A 91 2.62 -12.50 12.75
CA PHE A 91 1.61 -11.96 13.66
C PHE A 91 0.71 -13.06 14.24
N LYS A 92 0.33 -14.05 13.42
CA LYS A 92 -0.49 -15.19 13.84
C LYS A 92 0.26 -16.13 14.79
N ARG A 93 1.45 -16.59 14.40
CA ARG A 93 2.22 -17.60 15.14
C ARG A 93 2.94 -17.05 16.36
N CYS A 94 3.51 -15.85 16.28
CA CYS A 94 4.28 -15.27 17.37
C CYS A 94 3.43 -14.35 18.25
N GLY A 95 2.51 -13.60 17.66
CA GLY A 95 1.63 -12.69 18.39
C GLY A 95 0.35 -13.35 18.92
N GLY A 96 -0.03 -14.53 18.41
CA GLY A 96 -1.30 -15.19 18.72
C GLY A 96 -2.52 -14.47 18.13
N TRP A 97 -2.33 -13.62 17.12
CA TRP A 97 -3.42 -12.83 16.53
C TRP A 97 -4.24 -13.67 15.55
N SER A 98 -5.55 -13.49 15.57
CA SER A 98 -6.44 -13.92 14.50
C SER A 98 -6.18 -13.12 13.22
N GLU A 99 -6.62 -13.65 12.08
CA GLU A 99 -6.54 -12.94 10.80
C GLU A 99 -7.23 -11.57 10.85
N ASP A 100 -8.41 -11.51 11.46
CA ASP A 100 -9.18 -10.27 11.61
C ASP A 100 -8.44 -9.23 12.45
N GLN A 101 -7.72 -9.64 13.49
CA GLN A 101 -6.90 -8.74 14.30
C GLN A 101 -5.73 -8.16 13.49
N VAL A 102 -5.06 -8.98 12.67
CA VAL A 102 -3.99 -8.53 11.78
C VAL A 102 -4.53 -7.53 10.76
N GLN A 103 -5.63 -7.88 10.09
CA GLN A 103 -6.26 -7.00 9.10
C GLN A 103 -6.80 -5.71 9.73
N SER A 104 -7.35 -5.77 10.95
CA SER A 104 -7.82 -4.61 11.71
C SER A 104 -6.68 -3.65 12.05
N ALA A 105 -5.54 -4.17 12.52
CA ALA A 105 -4.36 -3.34 12.79
C ALA A 105 -3.78 -2.74 11.50
N PHE A 106 -3.72 -3.53 10.43
CA PHE A 106 -3.29 -3.04 9.12
C PHE A 106 -4.20 -1.93 8.60
N ARG A 107 -5.52 -2.04 8.78
CA ARG A 107 -6.48 -0.98 8.45
C ARG A 107 -6.26 0.29 9.25
N LYS A 108 -6.01 0.16 10.55
CA LYS A 108 -5.80 1.30 11.44
C LYS A 108 -4.54 2.09 11.08
N ASP A 109 -3.45 1.40 10.79
CA ASP A 109 -2.22 2.04 10.29
C ASP A 109 -1.37 1.08 9.45
N PRO A 110 -1.46 1.11 8.11
CA PRO A 110 -0.67 0.24 7.25
C PRO A 110 0.83 0.35 7.48
N LYS A 111 1.32 1.51 7.93
CA LYS A 111 2.75 1.75 8.12
C LYS A 111 3.33 0.99 9.31
N CYS A 112 2.51 0.54 10.27
CA CYS A 112 3.00 -0.26 11.40
C CYS A 112 3.56 -1.61 10.92
N PHE A 113 3.15 -2.08 9.73
CA PHE A 113 3.68 -3.28 9.09
C PHE A 113 5.03 -3.06 8.40
N LYS A 114 5.56 -1.83 8.34
CA LYS A 114 6.89 -1.57 7.76
C LYS A 114 8.04 -2.08 8.64
N ALA A 115 7.83 -2.19 9.96
CA ALA A 115 8.85 -2.66 10.89
C ALA A 115 9.30 -4.09 10.55
N SER A 116 10.59 -4.43 10.72
CA SER A 116 11.04 -5.80 10.52
C SER A 116 10.44 -6.73 11.58
N GLU A 117 10.34 -8.03 11.28
CA GLU A 117 9.90 -9.05 12.25
C GLU A 117 10.69 -8.97 13.55
N LYS A 118 12.01 -8.79 13.44
CA LYS A 118 12.91 -8.58 14.58
C LYS A 118 12.52 -7.38 15.44
N THR A 119 11.98 -6.33 14.84
CA THR A 119 11.52 -5.14 15.58
C THR A 119 10.15 -5.39 16.22
N PHE A 120 9.29 -6.16 15.54
CA PHE A 120 7.98 -6.52 16.06
C PHE A 120 8.07 -7.48 17.26
N LEU A 121 8.88 -8.54 17.16
CA LEU A 121 9.06 -9.54 18.23
C LEU A 121 9.63 -8.93 19.52
N LYS A 122 10.54 -7.96 19.40
CA LYS A 122 11.05 -7.19 20.55
C LYS A 122 9.98 -6.41 21.32
N GLY A 123 8.81 -6.18 20.73
CA GLY A 123 7.67 -5.57 21.41
C GLY A 123 6.85 -6.55 22.26
N PHE A 124 7.14 -7.85 22.18
CA PHE A 124 6.51 -8.91 22.98
C PHE A 124 7.46 -9.55 24.00
N ASP A 125 8.75 -9.21 23.97
CA ASP A 125 9.71 -9.48 25.04
C ASP A 125 9.54 -8.48 26.19
#